data_AF-A0A447JEE6-F1
#
_entry.id   AF-A0A447JEE6-F1
#
_cell.length_a   1.000
_cell.length_b   1.000
_cell.length_c   1.000
_cell.angle_alpha   90.00
_cell.angle_beta   90.00
_cell.angle_gamma   90.00
#
_symmetry.space_group_name_H-M   'P 1'
#
loop_
_entity.id
_entity.type
_entity.pdbx_description
1 polymer ?
#
loop_
_entity_poly.entity_id
_entity_poly.type
_entity_poly.pdbx_seq_one_letter_code
_entity_poly.pdbx_strand_id
1 'polypeptide(L)'
;MPETFTNSKGVEFARPLLRAELSSTTDTSGYSANGETWYTWSRYPNLYQDSASPCDRLGLPTMDDLKTLYSDYPQGGLTAAFGLPVAAGKYWGAGDSKVNDTHSTNNFQYIRLNTGETTTTSTNTATAQLCLTKRRVLSIALTSSAMNAEKSAALAKKGEKIPLTVTVTDGDGTPQPNVPIRLGRGNYSQNRAGGDENGSNSDMLLTPIAPPADAKVFAYHYSGEQLWYWYGTTDESGRVQFELTQDNTPGLKTRLGGDAS
;
A
#
# COMPACT_ATOMS: atom_id res chain seq x y z
N MET A 1 -16.39 20.47 -18.06
CA MET A 1 -15.88 19.90 -16.81
C MET A 1 -14.73 20.76 -16.32
N PRO A 2 -14.65 21.16 -15.04
CA PRO A 2 -13.50 21.89 -14.52
C PRO A 2 -12.24 21.01 -14.52
N GLU A 3 -11.06 21.61 -14.67
CA GLU A 3 -9.79 20.87 -14.68
C GLU A 3 -9.45 20.25 -13.32
N THR A 4 -9.82 20.93 -12.23
CA THR A 4 -9.68 20.42 -10.86
C THR A 4 -10.93 20.69 -10.03
N PHE A 5 -11.10 19.93 -8.96
CA PHE A 5 -12.13 20.13 -7.94
C PHE A 5 -11.67 19.55 -6.61
N THR A 6 -12.30 19.98 -5.51
CA THR A 6 -11.84 19.66 -4.14
C THR A 6 -12.99 19.10 -3.32
N ASN A 7 -12.72 18.07 -2.51
CA ASN A 7 -13.69 17.58 -1.53
C ASN A 7 -13.73 18.48 -0.28
N SER A 8 -14.67 18.22 0.62
CA SER A 8 -14.87 18.97 1.88
C SER A 8 -13.69 18.91 2.85
N LYS A 9 -12.75 17.96 2.65
CA LYS A 9 -11.51 17.81 3.43
C LYS A 9 -10.30 18.48 2.78
N GLY A 10 -10.48 19.20 1.68
CA GLY A 10 -9.39 19.92 1.01
C GLY A 10 -8.53 19.06 0.09
N VAL A 11 -8.92 17.82 -0.20
CA VAL A 11 -8.22 16.97 -1.16
C VAL A 11 -8.60 17.41 -2.57
N GLU A 12 -7.61 17.78 -3.37
CA GLU A 12 -7.81 18.27 -4.73
C GLU A 12 -7.56 17.17 -5.77
N PHE A 13 -8.53 17.03 -6.67
CA PHE A 13 -8.57 16.03 -7.73
C PHE A 13 -8.44 16.73 -9.08
N ALA A 14 -7.65 16.16 -9.98
CA ALA A 14 -7.70 16.49 -11.39
C ALA A 14 -8.88 15.75 -12.03
N ARG A 15 -9.51 16.35 -13.03
CA ARG A 15 -10.53 15.66 -13.82
C ARG A 15 -9.96 14.38 -14.45
N PRO A 16 -10.78 13.34 -14.63
CA PRO A 16 -10.37 12.20 -15.45
C PRO A 16 -10.00 12.67 -16.85
N LEU A 17 -9.07 11.96 -17.50
CA LEU A 17 -8.72 12.24 -18.89
C LEU A 17 -9.70 11.54 -19.84
N LEU A 18 -9.90 12.14 -20.99
CA LEU A 18 -10.45 11.46 -22.15
C LEU A 18 -9.41 10.48 -22.69
N ARG A 19 -9.86 9.40 -23.32
CA ARG A 19 -8.95 8.42 -23.94
C ARG A 19 -8.06 9.05 -25.00
N ALA A 20 -8.56 10.07 -25.70
CA ALA A 20 -7.83 10.81 -26.72
C ALA A 20 -6.76 11.77 -26.15
N GLU A 21 -6.82 12.10 -24.86
CA GLU A 21 -5.84 12.97 -24.19
C GLU A 21 -4.60 12.21 -23.71
N LEU A 22 -4.65 10.87 -23.73
CA LEU A 22 -3.53 10.05 -23.29
C LEU A 22 -2.36 10.11 -24.28
N SER A 23 -1.15 10.29 -23.76
CA SER A 23 0.09 10.20 -24.54
C SER A 23 0.34 8.78 -25.08
N SER A 24 -0.25 7.76 -24.45
CA SER A 24 -0.24 6.37 -24.88
C SER A 24 -1.54 5.66 -24.48
N THR A 25 -2.05 4.79 -25.34
CA THR A 25 -3.24 3.97 -25.04
C THR A 25 -2.91 2.55 -24.63
N THR A 26 -1.62 2.20 -24.50
CA THR A 26 -1.17 0.91 -23.96
C THR A 26 -1.76 0.66 -22.59
N ASP A 27 -2.22 -0.56 -22.34
CA ASP A 27 -2.79 -0.99 -21.06
C ASP A 27 -4.00 -0.15 -20.58
N THR A 28 -4.68 0.53 -21.51
CA THR A 28 -5.91 1.28 -21.24
C THR A 28 -7.08 0.74 -22.04
N SER A 29 -8.29 0.80 -21.47
CA SER A 29 -9.55 0.61 -22.20
C SER A 29 -10.40 1.88 -22.18
N GLY A 30 -11.49 1.92 -22.94
CA GLY A 30 -12.35 3.10 -23.07
C GLY A 30 -13.80 2.79 -22.71
N TYR A 31 -14.51 3.78 -22.18
CA TYR A 31 -15.96 3.71 -22.04
C TYR A 31 -16.61 5.04 -22.41
N SER A 32 -17.77 4.96 -23.04
CA SER A 32 -18.53 6.14 -23.47
C SER A 32 -19.48 6.60 -22.36
N ALA A 33 -19.44 7.89 -22.04
CA ALA A 33 -20.35 8.55 -21.10
C ALA A 33 -20.43 10.04 -21.43
N ASN A 34 -21.62 10.64 -21.30
CA ASN A 34 -21.85 12.06 -21.54
C ASN A 34 -21.39 12.57 -22.92
N GLY A 35 -21.44 11.71 -23.96
CA GLY A 35 -20.98 12.04 -25.32
C GLY A 35 -19.45 11.97 -25.51
N GLU A 36 -18.70 11.60 -24.47
CA GLU A 36 -17.25 11.52 -24.49
C GLU A 36 -16.76 10.08 -24.25
N THR A 37 -15.50 9.79 -24.61
CA THR A 37 -14.86 8.49 -24.35
C THR A 37 -13.76 8.65 -23.31
N TRP A 38 -14.02 8.14 -22.12
CA TRP A 38 -13.14 8.19 -20.96
C TRP A 38 -12.22 6.98 -20.91
N TYR A 39 -11.00 7.15 -20.42
CA TYR A 39 -10.10 6.02 -20.26
C TYR A 39 -10.37 5.24 -18.96
N THR A 40 -9.96 3.99 -18.96
CA THR A 40 -9.75 3.18 -17.76
C THR A 40 -8.40 2.52 -17.86
N TRP A 41 -7.76 2.30 -16.73
CA TRP A 41 -6.51 1.56 -16.62
C TRP A 41 -6.79 0.07 -16.50
N SER A 42 -6.23 -0.73 -17.41
CA SER A 42 -6.47 -2.17 -17.51
C SER A 42 -5.48 -3.01 -16.72
N ARG A 43 -4.46 -2.41 -16.08
CA ARG A 43 -3.47 -3.12 -15.26
C ARG A 43 -3.37 -2.52 -13.87
N TYR A 44 -4.53 -2.32 -13.25
CA TYR A 44 -4.63 -1.72 -11.92
C TYR A 44 -3.73 -2.42 -10.88
N PRO A 45 -3.59 -3.76 -10.89
CA PRO A 45 -2.67 -4.44 -9.99
C PRO A 45 -1.19 -4.09 -10.15
N ASN A 46 -0.79 -3.55 -11.29
CA ASN A 46 0.60 -3.27 -11.64
C ASN A 46 1.01 -1.82 -11.34
N LEU A 47 0.15 -1.00 -10.72
CA LEU A 47 0.47 0.39 -10.36
C LEU A 47 1.70 0.54 -9.43
N TYR A 48 2.19 -0.56 -8.83
CA TYR A 48 3.44 -0.58 -8.05
C TYR A 48 4.71 -0.69 -8.90
N GLN A 49 4.59 -1.19 -10.11
CA GLN A 49 5.71 -1.58 -10.98
C GLN A 49 5.76 -0.74 -12.25
N ASP A 50 4.66 -0.08 -12.58
CA ASP A 50 4.46 0.61 -13.84
C ASP A 50 4.09 2.08 -13.62
N SER A 51 4.91 2.97 -14.17
CA SER A 51 4.69 4.42 -14.17
C SER A 51 3.96 4.91 -15.41
N ALA A 52 3.55 4.03 -16.33
CA ALA A 52 2.85 4.40 -17.56
C ALA A 52 1.39 4.83 -17.32
N SER A 53 0.82 4.50 -16.16
CA SER A 53 -0.49 4.99 -15.77
C SER A 53 -0.46 6.52 -15.58
N PRO A 54 -1.49 7.27 -16.03
CA PRO A 54 -1.55 8.73 -15.86
C PRO A 54 -1.43 9.21 -14.41
N CYS A 55 -1.80 8.37 -13.44
CA CYS A 55 -1.40 8.52 -12.06
C CYS A 55 -1.03 7.16 -11.45
N ASP A 56 0.16 7.10 -10.86
CA ASP A 56 0.59 5.96 -10.08
C ASP A 56 -0.15 5.85 -8.74
N ARG A 57 0.19 4.83 -7.96
CA ARG A 57 -0.49 4.52 -6.69
C ARG A 57 -0.52 5.72 -5.72
N LEU A 58 0.55 6.52 -5.66
CA LEU A 58 0.61 7.71 -4.79
C LEU A 58 -0.03 8.94 -5.43
N GLY A 59 -0.17 8.97 -6.75
CA GLY A 59 -0.98 9.95 -7.48
C GLY A 59 -2.48 9.69 -7.41
N LEU A 60 -2.92 8.54 -6.90
CA LEU A 60 -4.33 8.24 -6.67
C LEU A 60 -4.78 8.62 -5.24
N PRO A 61 -6.04 9.04 -5.09
CA PRO A 61 -6.68 9.30 -3.80
C PRO A 61 -6.84 8.01 -3.00
N THR A 62 -6.87 8.12 -1.68
CA THR A 62 -7.22 7.00 -0.82
C THR A 62 -8.70 6.64 -0.93
N MET A 63 -9.08 5.47 -0.45
CA MET A 63 -10.47 5.03 -0.35
C MET A 63 -11.27 6.00 0.52
N ASP A 64 -10.66 6.55 1.57
CA ASP A 64 -11.30 7.55 2.44
C ASP A 64 -11.50 8.90 1.75
N ASP A 65 -10.56 9.32 0.90
CA ASP A 65 -10.71 10.52 0.07
C ASP A 65 -11.87 10.36 -0.92
N LEU A 66 -11.98 9.19 -1.55
CA LEU A 66 -13.05 8.88 -2.49
C LEU A 66 -14.42 8.73 -1.80
N LYS A 67 -14.47 8.14 -0.61
CA LYS A 67 -15.70 8.08 0.22
C LYS A 67 -16.13 9.48 0.64
N THR A 68 -15.18 10.34 1.04
CA THR A 68 -15.46 11.74 1.35
C THR A 68 -16.04 12.45 0.13
N LEU A 69 -15.41 12.28 -1.04
CA LEU A 69 -15.89 12.86 -2.29
C LEU A 69 -17.32 12.39 -2.66
N TYR A 70 -17.62 11.10 -2.49
CA TYR A 70 -18.98 10.58 -2.67
C TYR A 70 -19.96 11.19 -1.66
N SER A 71 -19.57 11.30 -0.39
CA SER A 71 -20.42 11.88 0.66
C SER A 71 -20.76 13.35 0.41
N ASP A 72 -19.85 14.12 -0.18
CA ASP A 72 -20.09 15.51 -0.56
C ASP A 72 -21.07 15.63 -1.74
N TYR A 73 -21.08 14.62 -2.63
CA TYR A 73 -21.86 14.60 -3.87
C TYR A 73 -22.55 13.25 -4.12
N PRO A 74 -23.48 12.85 -3.24
CA PRO A 74 -24.08 11.51 -3.27
C PRO A 74 -24.96 11.31 -4.51
N GLN A 75 -25.32 10.05 -4.78
CA GLN A 75 -26.26 9.67 -5.83
C GLN A 75 -25.88 10.19 -7.23
N GLY A 76 -24.57 10.27 -7.51
CA GLY A 76 -24.05 10.75 -8.80
C GLY A 76 -24.03 12.28 -8.95
N GLY A 77 -24.18 13.03 -7.85
CA GLY A 77 -24.12 14.49 -7.81
C GLY A 77 -22.86 15.09 -8.44
N LEU A 78 -21.75 14.33 -8.49
CA LEU A 78 -20.52 14.71 -9.22
C LEU A 78 -20.76 14.99 -10.71
N THR A 79 -21.75 14.32 -11.33
CA THR A 79 -22.14 14.58 -12.72
C THR A 79 -22.74 15.97 -12.85
N ALA A 80 -23.65 16.35 -11.95
CA ALA A 80 -24.32 17.65 -11.99
C ALA A 80 -23.38 18.79 -11.56
N ALA A 81 -22.55 18.56 -10.54
CA ALA A 81 -21.64 19.57 -10.02
C ALA A 81 -20.46 19.86 -10.97
N PHE A 82 -19.88 18.82 -11.57
CA PHE A 82 -18.61 18.92 -12.28
C PHE A 82 -18.62 18.28 -13.67
N GLY A 83 -19.67 17.55 -14.04
CA GLY A 83 -19.75 16.83 -15.31
C GLY A 83 -19.11 15.44 -15.30
N LEU A 84 -18.68 14.94 -14.13
CA LEU A 84 -17.96 13.66 -14.03
C LEU A 84 -18.80 12.49 -14.56
N PRO A 85 -18.20 11.50 -15.25
CA PRO A 85 -18.92 10.40 -15.90
C PRO A 85 -19.34 9.28 -14.93
N VAL A 86 -19.71 9.61 -13.69
CA VAL A 86 -19.98 8.60 -12.64
C VAL A 86 -21.27 7.83 -12.88
N ALA A 87 -22.24 8.40 -13.60
CA ALA A 87 -23.50 7.74 -13.96
C ALA A 87 -23.30 6.45 -14.80
N ALA A 88 -22.15 6.30 -15.48
CA ALA A 88 -21.79 5.09 -16.21
C ALA A 88 -21.48 3.89 -15.30
N GLY A 89 -21.51 4.06 -13.97
CA GLY A 89 -21.37 2.98 -13.00
C GLY A 89 -20.02 2.28 -13.07
N LYS A 90 -18.95 3.00 -13.42
CA LYS A 90 -17.59 2.44 -13.41
C LYS A 90 -17.03 2.37 -12.00
N TYR A 91 -16.14 1.41 -11.79
CA TYR A 91 -15.31 1.35 -10.58
C TYR A 91 -14.19 2.38 -10.69
N TRP A 92 -14.05 3.17 -9.62
CA TRP A 92 -12.97 4.12 -9.40
C TRP A 92 -12.01 3.52 -8.39
N GLY A 93 -10.73 3.47 -8.74
CA GLY A 93 -9.73 2.79 -7.93
C GLY A 93 -9.08 3.71 -6.90
N ALA A 94 -8.89 3.19 -5.68
CA ALA A 94 -8.15 3.86 -4.63
C ALA A 94 -6.65 3.54 -4.66
N GLY A 95 -5.84 4.56 -4.41
CA GLY A 95 -4.40 4.46 -4.29
C GLY A 95 -3.93 3.69 -3.07
N ASP A 96 -4.76 3.40 -2.07
CA ASP A 96 -4.45 2.53 -0.94
C ASP A 96 -5.10 1.14 -1.12
N SER A 97 -4.45 0.11 -0.60
CA SER A 97 -4.93 -1.27 -0.65
C SER A 97 -5.57 -1.68 0.68
N LYS A 98 -6.33 -2.77 0.67
CA LYS A 98 -6.83 -3.39 1.90
C LYS A 98 -6.04 -4.65 2.20
N VAL A 99 -5.41 -4.72 3.36
CA VAL A 99 -4.76 -5.93 3.85
C VAL A 99 -5.79 -7.05 3.96
N ASN A 100 -5.47 -8.25 3.51
CA ASN A 100 -6.36 -9.39 3.66
C ASN A 100 -6.36 -9.93 5.09
N ASP A 101 -7.41 -10.65 5.47
CA ASP A 101 -7.61 -11.13 6.84
C ASP A 101 -6.47 -12.04 7.35
N THR A 102 -5.73 -12.68 6.45
CA THR A 102 -4.60 -13.56 6.80
C THR A 102 -3.24 -12.85 6.77
N HIS A 103 -3.19 -11.52 6.61
CA HIS A 103 -1.96 -10.72 6.61
C HIS A 103 -0.88 -11.24 5.64
N SER A 104 -1.30 -11.81 4.51
CA SER A 104 -0.46 -12.50 3.53
C SER A 104 -0.43 -11.81 2.16
N THR A 105 -1.40 -10.93 1.89
CA THR A 105 -1.43 -10.11 0.69
C THR A 105 -2.30 -8.86 0.89
N ASN A 106 -2.24 -7.97 -0.08
CA ASN A 106 -3.10 -6.80 -0.20
C ASN A 106 -4.11 -6.98 -1.34
N ASN A 107 -5.33 -6.53 -1.11
CA ASN A 107 -6.39 -6.43 -2.11
C ASN A 107 -6.51 -4.98 -2.61
N PHE A 108 -6.83 -4.82 -3.88
CA PHE A 108 -7.16 -3.52 -4.46
C PHE A 108 -8.53 -3.08 -3.98
N GLN A 109 -8.71 -1.77 -3.82
CA GLN A 109 -9.95 -1.18 -3.36
C GLN A 109 -10.57 -0.32 -4.46
N TYR A 110 -11.89 -0.44 -4.59
CA TYR A 110 -12.66 0.28 -5.60
C TYR A 110 -13.95 0.83 -5.00
N ILE A 111 -14.45 1.92 -5.57
CA ILE A 111 -15.72 2.52 -5.23
C ILE A 111 -16.51 2.89 -6.49
N ARG A 112 -17.82 2.73 -6.45
CA ARG A 112 -18.73 3.30 -7.42
C ARG A 112 -19.15 4.69 -6.97
N LEU A 113 -18.62 5.74 -7.59
CA LEU A 113 -18.91 7.12 -7.19
C LEU A 113 -20.37 7.58 -7.45
N ASN A 114 -21.20 6.76 -8.10
CA ASN A 114 -22.64 7.02 -8.20
C ASN A 114 -23.47 6.42 -7.05
N THR A 115 -23.01 5.30 -6.45
CA THR A 115 -23.76 4.59 -5.40
C THR A 115 -23.07 4.56 -4.04
N GLY A 116 -21.77 4.87 -3.99
CA GLY A 116 -20.93 4.73 -2.78
C GLY A 116 -20.52 3.29 -2.48
N GLU A 117 -20.93 2.32 -3.31
CA GLU A 117 -20.60 0.91 -3.11
C GLU A 117 -19.09 0.68 -3.24
N THR A 118 -18.49 0.07 -2.22
CA THR A 118 -17.07 -0.30 -2.20
C THR A 118 -16.88 -1.79 -2.41
N THR A 119 -15.82 -2.17 -3.12
CA THR A 119 -15.41 -3.57 -3.25
C THR A 119 -13.91 -3.72 -3.12
N THR A 120 -13.46 -4.89 -2.69
CA THR A 120 -12.04 -5.23 -2.59
C THR A 120 -11.76 -6.56 -3.26
N THR A 121 -10.74 -6.62 -4.11
CA THR A 121 -10.37 -7.85 -4.82
C THR A 121 -8.88 -7.87 -5.18
N SER A 122 -8.31 -9.07 -5.27
CA SER A 122 -6.98 -9.31 -5.84
C SER A 122 -7.02 -9.41 -7.38
N THR A 123 -8.21 -9.46 -7.97
CA THR A 123 -8.39 -9.63 -9.42
C THR A 123 -8.27 -8.30 -10.14
N ASN A 124 -7.59 -8.33 -11.28
CA ASN A 124 -7.47 -7.17 -12.16
C ASN A 124 -8.85 -6.72 -12.67
N THR A 125 -9.13 -5.43 -12.55
CA THR A 125 -10.37 -4.80 -13.06
C THR A 125 -10.00 -3.56 -13.85
N ALA A 126 -10.59 -3.38 -15.04
CA ALA A 126 -10.44 -2.14 -15.79
C ALA A 126 -11.07 -0.98 -15.00
N THR A 127 -10.25 -0.01 -14.63
CA THR A 127 -10.58 0.93 -13.54
C THR A 127 -10.50 2.38 -13.99
N ALA A 128 -11.55 3.15 -13.71
CA ALA A 128 -11.51 4.60 -13.89
C ALA A 128 -10.57 5.19 -12.84
N GLN A 129 -9.78 6.18 -13.24
CA GLN A 129 -8.84 6.84 -12.35
C GLN A 129 -9.22 8.31 -12.17
N LEU A 130 -9.14 8.76 -10.93
CA LEU A 130 -9.25 10.16 -10.57
C LEU A 130 -7.92 10.53 -9.92
N CYS A 131 -7.07 11.25 -10.62
CA CYS A 131 -5.74 11.57 -10.13
C CYS A 131 -5.81 12.74 -9.13
N LEU A 132 -4.96 12.72 -8.11
CA LEU A 132 -4.71 13.88 -7.26
C LEU A 132 -3.88 14.90 -8.02
N THR A 133 -4.11 16.19 -7.77
CA THR A 133 -3.25 17.26 -8.33
C THR A 133 -1.86 17.25 -7.69
N LYS A 134 -1.78 16.84 -6.42
CA LYS A 134 -0.54 16.61 -5.69
C LYS A 134 -0.44 15.15 -5.24
N ARG A 135 0.64 14.50 -5.63
CA ARG A 135 0.94 13.13 -5.18
C ARG A 135 1.05 13.06 -3.66
N ARG A 136 0.52 11.98 -3.08
CA ARG A 136 0.76 11.62 -1.69
C ARG A 136 2.25 11.40 -1.48
N VAL A 137 2.76 11.84 -0.33
CA VAL A 137 4.14 11.61 0.09
C VAL A 137 4.09 10.76 1.33
N LEU A 138 4.76 9.61 1.32
CA LEU A 138 4.86 8.70 2.46
C LEU A 138 6.33 8.38 2.72
N SER A 139 6.71 8.36 3.99
CA SER A 139 8.00 7.91 4.48
C SER A 139 7.78 6.77 5.46
N ILE A 140 8.62 5.73 5.39
CA ILE A 140 8.56 4.56 6.26
C ILE A 140 9.88 4.40 7.01
N ALA A 141 9.81 4.15 8.31
CA ALA A 141 10.96 3.90 9.16
C ALA A 141 10.74 2.63 10.00
N LEU A 142 11.80 1.82 10.14
CA LEU A 142 11.83 0.66 11.04
C LEU A 142 12.84 0.92 12.16
N THR A 143 12.37 0.84 13.40
CA THR A 143 13.17 1.11 14.61
C THR A 143 13.05 -0.02 15.63
N SER A 144 13.98 -0.06 16.59
CA SER A 144 13.97 -1.01 17.70
C SER A 144 14.56 -0.35 18.93
N SER A 145 13.98 -0.59 20.11
CA SER A 145 14.60 -0.19 21.39
C SER A 145 15.80 -1.06 21.77
N ALA A 146 15.99 -2.20 21.11
CA ALA A 146 17.15 -3.07 21.27
C ALA A 146 18.30 -2.72 20.31
N MET A 147 18.26 -1.53 19.68
CA MET A 147 19.28 -1.09 18.72
C MET A 147 20.64 -0.92 19.39
N ASN A 148 21.65 -1.60 18.86
CA ASN A 148 23.05 -1.41 19.24
C ASN A 148 23.75 -0.55 18.18
N ALA A 149 24.21 0.64 18.57
CA ALA A 149 24.81 1.61 17.67
C ALA A 149 26.12 1.10 17.03
N GLU A 150 26.99 0.46 17.82
CA GLU A 150 28.29 -0.06 17.35
C GLU A 150 28.13 -1.15 16.29
N LYS A 151 27.07 -1.96 16.40
CA LYS A 151 26.75 -3.03 15.44
C LYS A 151 25.81 -2.58 14.33
N SER A 152 25.23 -1.38 14.46
CA SER A 152 24.18 -0.85 13.58
C SER A 152 23.07 -1.87 13.33
N ALA A 153 22.64 -2.54 14.40
CA ALA A 153 21.64 -3.62 14.37
C ALA A 153 20.96 -3.77 15.73
N ALA A 154 19.70 -4.19 15.72
CA ALA A 154 19.03 -4.63 16.93
C ALA A 154 19.60 -5.97 17.40
N LEU A 155 19.87 -6.09 18.71
CA LEU A 155 20.55 -7.25 19.29
C LEU A 155 19.74 -7.83 20.45
N ALA A 156 19.59 -9.14 20.45
CA ALA A 156 19.04 -9.91 21.57
C ALA A 156 19.79 -11.24 21.69
N LYS A 157 19.72 -11.91 22.84
CA LYS A 157 20.23 -13.28 22.95
C LYS A 157 19.28 -14.25 22.23
N LYS A 158 19.77 -15.46 21.96
CA LYS A 158 18.96 -16.56 21.45
C LYS A 158 17.74 -16.78 22.36
N GLY A 159 16.55 -16.84 21.79
CA GLY A 159 15.29 -17.00 22.54
C GLY A 159 14.70 -15.69 23.12
N GLU A 160 15.44 -14.58 23.07
CA GLU A 160 14.92 -13.28 23.49
C GLU A 160 14.24 -12.55 22.32
N LYS A 161 13.31 -11.67 22.67
CA LYS A 161 12.51 -10.90 21.73
C LYS A 161 13.20 -9.58 21.37
N ILE A 162 13.21 -9.25 20.09
CA ILE A 162 13.57 -7.93 19.58
C ILE A 162 12.28 -7.15 19.32
N PRO A 163 12.00 -6.07 20.07
CA PRO A 163 10.88 -5.20 19.76
C PRO A 163 11.17 -4.38 18.51
N LEU A 164 10.23 -4.34 17.57
CA LEU A 164 10.32 -3.57 16.33
C LEU A 164 9.14 -2.61 16.23
N THR A 165 9.38 -1.44 15.66
CA THR A 165 8.32 -0.47 15.36
C THR A 165 8.51 0.06 13.96
N VAL A 166 7.52 -0.19 13.10
CA VAL A 166 7.34 0.50 11.82
C VAL A 166 6.56 1.78 12.09
N THR A 167 7.03 2.91 11.56
CA THR A 167 6.33 4.19 11.56
C THR A 167 6.17 4.67 10.13
N VAL A 168 4.98 5.16 9.79
CA VAL A 168 4.69 5.81 8.52
C VAL A 168 4.31 7.26 8.77
N THR A 169 4.94 8.18 8.04
CA THR A 169 4.64 9.61 8.09
C THR A 169 4.43 10.17 6.69
N ASP A 170 3.85 11.36 6.60
CA ASP A 170 3.87 12.14 5.36
C ASP A 170 5.22 12.86 5.15
N GLY A 171 5.28 13.72 4.13
CA GLY A 171 6.45 14.54 3.81
C GLY A 171 6.80 15.59 4.87
N ASP A 172 5.86 15.94 5.75
CA ASP A 172 6.05 16.90 6.83
C ASP A 172 6.39 16.20 8.17
N GLY A 173 6.46 14.86 8.16
CA GLY A 173 6.74 14.04 9.34
C GLY A 173 5.50 13.76 10.20
N THR A 174 4.30 14.10 9.73
CA THR A 174 3.05 13.81 10.43
C THR A 174 2.72 12.32 10.32
N PRO A 175 2.44 11.62 11.43
CA PRO A 175 2.07 10.21 11.37
C PRO A 175 0.82 9.96 10.52
N GLN A 176 0.85 8.89 9.73
CA GLN A 176 -0.22 8.55 8.80
C GLN A 176 -0.94 7.28 9.25
N PRO A 177 -2.18 7.38 9.77
CA PRO A 177 -2.97 6.24 10.15
C PRO A 177 -3.56 5.52 8.93
N ASN A 178 -3.99 4.27 9.13
CA ASN A 178 -4.68 3.48 8.11
C ASN A 178 -3.86 3.27 6.82
N VAL A 179 -2.53 3.32 6.89
CA VAL A 179 -1.64 3.06 5.76
C VAL A 179 -1.25 1.59 5.71
N PRO A 180 -1.56 0.87 4.62
CA PRO A 180 -1.06 -0.48 4.38
C PRO A 180 0.46 -0.50 4.21
N ILE A 181 1.12 -1.37 4.96
CA ILE A 181 2.54 -1.64 4.90
C ILE A 181 2.80 -3.13 4.63
N ARG A 182 3.97 -3.41 4.07
CA ARG A 182 4.54 -4.76 4.04
C ARG A 182 5.90 -4.79 4.73
N LEU A 183 6.18 -5.88 5.43
CA LEU A 183 7.48 -6.16 6.05
C LEU A 183 7.97 -7.51 5.57
N GLY A 184 9.23 -7.61 5.17
CA GLY A 184 9.87 -8.83 4.72
C GLY A 184 11.27 -9.01 5.30
N ARG A 185 11.72 -10.26 5.30
CA ARG A 185 13.12 -10.62 5.57
C ARG A 185 13.94 -10.60 4.28
N GLY A 186 15.24 -10.34 4.39
CA GLY A 186 16.19 -10.58 3.31
C GLY A 186 16.40 -12.08 3.06
N ASN A 187 16.93 -12.43 1.88
CA ASN A 187 17.13 -13.82 1.47
C ASN A 187 18.02 -14.59 2.45
N TYR A 188 19.16 -13.99 2.82
CA TYR A 188 20.19 -14.64 3.62
C TYR A 188 20.31 -14.00 5.00
N SER A 189 20.67 -14.83 5.97
CA SER A 189 21.18 -14.38 7.27
C SER A 189 22.67 -14.63 7.32
N GLN A 190 23.45 -13.72 7.89
CA GLN A 190 24.90 -13.85 7.91
C GLN A 190 25.39 -14.28 9.29
N ASN A 191 26.32 -15.24 9.31
CA ASN A 191 27.07 -15.56 10.52
C ASN A 191 28.16 -14.51 10.79
N ARG A 192 28.86 -14.63 11.92
CA ARG A 192 29.89 -13.64 12.33
C ARG A 192 31.11 -13.58 11.42
N ALA A 193 31.37 -14.65 10.65
CA ALA A 193 32.44 -14.69 9.66
C ALA A 193 32.00 -14.13 8.29
N GLY A 194 30.74 -13.70 8.16
CA GLY A 194 30.17 -13.20 6.90
C GLY A 194 29.68 -14.29 5.95
N GLY A 195 29.68 -15.56 6.36
CA GLY A 195 29.06 -16.64 5.60
C GLY A 195 27.54 -16.59 5.70
N ASP A 196 26.87 -16.93 4.59
CA ASP A 196 25.42 -17.03 4.55
C ASP A 196 24.94 -18.30 5.26
N GLU A 197 23.83 -18.16 6.00
CA GLU A 197 23.05 -19.25 6.55
C GLU A 197 21.66 -19.28 5.92
N ASN A 198 21.35 -20.45 5.36
CA ASN A 198 20.28 -20.67 4.40
C ASN A 198 19.48 -21.94 4.74
N GLY A 199 19.30 -22.17 6.05
CA GLY A 199 18.46 -23.24 6.60
C GLY A 199 17.57 -22.73 7.72
N SER A 200 16.83 -23.65 8.36
CA SER A 200 15.84 -23.35 9.41
C SER A 200 16.41 -22.65 10.65
N ASN A 201 17.73 -22.71 10.85
CA ASN A 201 18.43 -21.93 11.89
C ASN A 201 18.29 -20.41 11.68
N SER A 202 17.95 -19.98 10.46
CA SER A 202 17.74 -18.58 10.10
C SER A 202 16.27 -18.13 10.12
N ASP A 203 15.35 -19.04 10.46
CA ASP A 203 13.93 -18.74 10.53
C ASP A 203 13.65 -17.83 11.72
N MET A 204 12.83 -16.81 11.49
CA MET A 204 12.41 -15.86 12.52
C MET A 204 10.90 -15.98 12.73
N LEU A 205 10.44 -15.73 13.96
CA LEU A 205 9.02 -15.59 14.24
C LEU A 205 8.72 -14.10 14.45
N LEU A 206 7.92 -13.53 13.55
CA LEU A 206 7.37 -12.18 13.68
C LEU A 206 6.02 -12.25 14.39
N THR A 207 5.89 -11.59 15.53
CA THR A 207 4.66 -11.52 16.32
C THR A 207 4.15 -10.07 16.31
N PRO A 208 3.10 -9.74 15.53
CA PRO A 208 2.47 -8.43 15.58
C PRO A 208 1.83 -8.16 16.95
N ILE A 209 2.12 -7.00 17.53
CA ILE A 209 1.64 -6.58 18.85
C ILE A 209 0.52 -5.55 18.73
N ALA A 210 0.74 -4.54 17.88
CA ALA A 210 -0.21 -3.46 17.67
C ALA A 210 -0.15 -2.97 16.21
N PRO A 211 -1.23 -3.09 15.44
CA PRO A 211 -2.42 -3.88 15.74
C PRO A 211 -2.11 -5.39 15.89
N PRO A 212 -2.86 -6.13 16.72
CA PRO A 212 -2.64 -7.55 16.94
C PRO A 212 -3.03 -8.37 15.70
N ALA A 213 -2.22 -9.37 15.37
CA ALA A 213 -2.47 -10.33 14.31
C ALA A 213 -1.72 -11.64 14.59
N ASP A 214 -2.04 -12.69 13.85
CA ASP A 214 -1.36 -13.98 14.01
C ASP A 214 0.14 -13.86 13.73
N ALA A 215 0.91 -14.59 14.54
CA ALA A 215 2.35 -14.66 14.37
C ALA A 215 2.70 -15.33 13.03
N LYS A 216 3.73 -14.79 12.37
CA LYS A 216 4.17 -15.25 11.05
C LYS A 216 5.61 -15.70 11.08
N VAL A 217 5.85 -16.90 10.57
CA VAL A 217 7.20 -17.41 10.38
C VAL A 217 7.80 -16.75 9.13
N PHE A 218 8.92 -16.08 9.34
CA PHE A 218 9.83 -15.54 8.34
C PHE A 218 10.92 -16.59 8.09
N ALA A 219 10.54 -17.61 7.31
CA ALA A 219 11.40 -18.74 6.98
C ALA A 219 12.47 -18.38 5.94
N TYR A 220 13.57 -19.13 5.90
CA TYR A 220 14.48 -19.05 4.76
C TYR A 220 13.76 -19.35 3.44
N HIS A 221 14.06 -18.55 2.41
CA HIS A 221 13.61 -18.77 1.04
C HIS A 221 14.80 -18.63 0.09
N TYR A 222 14.90 -19.58 -0.84
CA TYR A 222 15.96 -19.55 -1.85
C TYR A 222 15.70 -18.42 -2.86
N SER A 223 16.78 -17.83 -3.38
CA SER A 223 16.68 -16.76 -4.38
C SER A 223 15.90 -17.24 -5.61
N GLY A 224 14.78 -16.58 -5.92
CA GLY A 224 13.88 -16.95 -7.03
C GLY A 224 12.49 -17.40 -6.55
N GLU A 225 12.32 -17.67 -5.26
CA GLU A 225 11.02 -17.87 -4.62
C GLU A 225 10.42 -16.53 -4.14
N GLN A 226 9.09 -16.46 -4.07
CA GLN A 226 8.43 -15.26 -3.54
C GLN A 226 8.82 -15.04 -2.07
N LEU A 227 9.37 -13.86 -1.76
CA LEU A 227 9.53 -13.42 -0.38
C LEU A 227 8.18 -13.38 0.33
N TRP A 228 8.09 -14.04 1.48
CA TRP A 228 6.90 -14.01 2.31
C TRP A 228 6.87 -12.72 3.11
N TYR A 229 6.18 -11.73 2.56
CA TYR A 229 5.91 -10.48 3.27
C TYR A 229 4.79 -10.70 4.30
N TRP A 230 4.95 -10.13 5.49
CA TRP A 230 3.81 -9.81 6.35
C TRP A 230 3.18 -8.50 5.87
N TYR A 231 1.86 -8.44 5.82
CA TYR A 231 1.12 -7.23 5.46
C TYR A 231 0.32 -6.75 6.67
N GLY A 232 0.20 -5.44 6.85
CA GLY A 232 -0.59 -4.86 7.92
C GLY A 232 -0.89 -3.40 7.69
N THR A 233 -1.63 -2.80 8.61
CA THR A 233 -2.10 -1.42 8.49
C THR A 233 -1.64 -0.65 9.72
N THR A 234 -1.17 0.59 9.53
CA THR A 234 -0.81 1.46 10.66
C THR A 234 -2.02 1.82 11.52
N ASP A 235 -1.80 1.88 12.83
CA ASP A 235 -2.78 2.37 13.79
C ASP A 235 -2.99 3.91 13.69
N GLU A 236 -3.83 4.46 14.55
CA GLU A 236 -4.12 5.90 14.65
C GLU A 236 -2.86 6.77 14.90
N SER A 237 -1.77 6.17 15.40
CA SER A 237 -0.49 6.85 15.62
C SER A 237 0.48 6.70 14.44
N GLY A 238 0.03 6.12 13.33
CA GLY A 238 0.85 5.84 12.14
C GLY A 238 1.87 4.73 12.36
N ARG A 239 1.60 3.77 13.26
CA ARG A 239 2.58 2.75 13.66
C ARG A 239 2.07 1.32 13.51
N VAL A 240 3.04 0.41 13.36
CA VAL A 240 2.87 -1.02 13.59
C VAL A 240 4.01 -1.51 14.48
N GLN A 241 3.69 -2.29 15.51
CA GLN A 241 4.65 -2.82 16.47
C GLN A 241 4.70 -4.34 16.41
N PHE A 242 5.92 -4.89 16.55
CA PHE A 242 6.18 -6.32 16.49
C PHE A 242 7.16 -6.74 17.57
N GLU A 243 7.15 -8.03 17.88
CA GLU A 243 8.28 -8.73 18.47
C GLU A 243 8.83 -9.74 17.46
N LEU A 244 10.16 -9.82 17.38
CA LEU A 244 10.85 -10.78 16.53
C LEU A 244 11.69 -11.71 17.41
N THR A 245 11.57 -13.03 17.21
CA THR A 245 12.46 -14.02 17.82
C THR A 245 13.15 -14.88 16.77
N GLN A 246 14.31 -15.44 17.13
CA GLN A 246 15.07 -16.38 16.31
C GLN A 246 15.60 -17.51 17.21
N ASP A 247 14.76 -18.48 17.52
CA ASP A 247 15.00 -19.41 18.63
C ASP A 247 15.98 -20.53 18.29
N ASN A 248 16.18 -20.84 17.02
CA ASN A 248 17.10 -21.89 16.55
C ASN A 248 18.46 -21.34 16.10
N THR A 249 18.72 -20.05 16.31
CA THR A 249 19.90 -19.36 15.75
C THR A 249 21.23 -19.79 16.41
N PRO A 250 22.33 -19.91 15.64
CA PRO A 250 23.70 -19.91 16.16
C PRO A 250 24.26 -18.48 16.38
N GLY A 251 23.43 -17.44 16.19
CA GLY A 251 23.82 -16.04 16.30
C GLY A 251 24.05 -15.41 14.93
N LEU A 252 22.94 -15.00 14.29
CA LEU A 252 22.91 -14.51 12.92
C LEU A 252 22.51 -13.04 12.83
N LYS A 253 22.90 -12.41 11.72
CA LYS A 253 22.45 -11.08 11.31
C LYS A 253 21.52 -11.21 10.11
N THR A 254 20.25 -10.86 10.29
CA THR A 254 19.23 -10.93 9.24
C THR A 254 18.73 -9.54 8.88
N ARG A 255 18.71 -9.21 7.59
CA ARG A 255 18.15 -7.93 7.11
C ARG A 255 16.63 -8.00 7.12
N LEU A 256 15.98 -6.93 7.55
CA LEU A 256 14.56 -6.68 7.35
C LEU A 256 14.38 -5.47 6.42
N GLY A 257 13.29 -5.46 5.64
CA GLY A 257 12.91 -4.37 4.76
C GLY A 257 11.41 -4.31 4.59
N GLY A 258 10.87 -3.14 4.29
CA GLY A 258 9.44 -2.95 4.12
C GLY A 258 9.13 -1.64 3.40
N ASP A 259 7.88 -1.51 3.00
CA ASP A 259 7.40 -0.40 2.20
C ASP A 259 5.92 -0.12 2.50
N ALA A 260 5.56 1.17 2.47
CA ALA A 260 4.23 1.69 2.71
C ALA A 260 3.57 2.06 1.38
N SER A 261 2.25 1.94 1.31
CA SER A 261 1.57 1.97 0.03
C SER A 261 0.15 2.50 0.11
#